data_AF-A0A1N6JB85-F1
#
_entry.id   AF-A0A1N6JB85-F1
#
_cell.length_a   1.000
_cell.length_b   1.000
_cell.length_c   1.000
_cell.angle_alpha   90.00
_cell.angle_beta   90.00
_cell.angle_gamma   90.00
#
_symmetry.space_group_name_H-M   'P 1'
#
loop_
_entity.id
_entity.type
_entity.pdbx_description
1 polymer ?
#
loop_
_entity_poly.entity_id
_entity_poly.type
_entity_poly.pdbx_seq_one_letter_code
_entity_poly.pdbx_strand_id
1 'polypeptide(L)'
;MVLVVFILLSILIGWVVPQVLVPRLPGRVAVLVASLVALLLGAGAVWVGAQVFDGLGVEAADSAFSRGFNAWKIMLLVAPASALQARRQLEKEQR
;
A
#
# COMPACT_ATOMS: atom_id res chain seq x y z
N MET A 1 7.42 0.76 18.20
CA MET A 1 5.99 1.04 17.94
C MET A 1 5.78 1.63 16.55
N VAL A 2 6.45 2.74 16.20
CA VAL A 2 6.34 3.44 14.89
C VAL A 2 6.52 2.50 13.69
N LEU A 3 7.58 1.68 13.67
CA LEU A 3 7.80 0.71 12.58
C LEU A 3 6.63 -0.28 12.41
N VAL A 4 6.06 -0.77 13.51
CA VAL A 4 4.95 -1.72 13.47
C VAL A 4 3.71 -1.06 12.87
N VAL A 5 3.44 0.19 13.23
CA VAL A 5 2.34 0.98 12.63
C VAL A 5 2.54 1.09 11.11
N PHE A 6 3.75 1.43 10.65
CA PHE A 6 4.01 1.53 9.22
C PHE A 6 3.94 0.18 8.48
N ILE A 7 4.37 -0.92 9.10
CA ILE A 7 4.23 -2.27 8.51
C ILE A 7 2.75 -2.62 8.34
N LEU A 8 1.95 -2.44 9.39
CA LEU A 8 0.52 -2.72 9.33
C LEU A 8 -0.18 -1.84 8.30
N LEU A 9 0.14 -0.56 8.26
CA LEU A 9 -0.40 0.39 7.29
C LEU A 9 -0.01 0.01 5.85
N SER A 10 1.25 -0.36 5.63
CA SER A 10 1.75 -0.78 4.32
C SER A 10 1.05 -2.03 3.81
N ILE A 11 0.88 -3.05 4.68
CA ILE A 11 0.14 -4.26 4.35
C ILE A 11 -1.33 -3.93 4.06
N LEU A 12 -1.96 -3.09 4.88
CA LEU A 12 -3.35 -2.71 4.72
C LEU A 12 -3.59 -1.99 3.39
N ILE A 13 -2.79 -0.98 3.06
CA ILE A 13 -2.90 -0.26 1.77
C ILE A 13 -2.60 -1.21 0.62
N GLY A 14 -1.52 -1.99 0.72
CA GLY A 14 -1.11 -2.95 -0.31
C GLY A 14 -2.16 -4.02 -0.59
N TRP A 15 -2.97 -4.38 0.40
CA TRP A 15 -4.04 -5.35 0.24
C TRP A 15 -5.35 -4.71 -0.23
N VAL A 16 -5.85 -3.69 0.48
CA VAL A 16 -7.18 -3.12 0.27
C VAL A 16 -7.26 -2.36 -1.05
N VAL A 17 -6.25 -1.54 -1.36
CA VAL A 17 -6.31 -0.67 -2.54
C VAL A 17 -6.45 -1.48 -3.83
N PRO A 18 -5.65 -2.54 -4.08
CA PRO A 18 -5.84 -3.36 -5.26
C PRO A 18 -7.18 -4.08 -5.34
N GLN A 19 -7.70 -4.59 -4.22
CA GLN A 19 -9.00 -5.25 -4.20
C GLN A 19 -10.15 -4.31 -4.58
N VAL A 20 -10.04 -3.03 -4.21
CA VAL A 20 -11.03 -2.01 -4.54
C VAL A 20 -10.88 -1.53 -6.00
N LEU A 21 -9.66 -1.33 -6.49
CA LEU A 21 -9.43 -0.74 -7.81
C LEU A 21 -9.59 -1.74 -8.96
N VAL A 22 -9.10 -2.98 -8.82
CA VAL A 22 -9.10 -3.95 -9.92
C VAL A 22 -10.49 -4.21 -10.52
N PRO A 23 -11.59 -4.35 -9.74
CA PRO A 23 -12.94 -4.51 -10.29
C PRO A 23 -13.46 -3.30 -11.08
N ARG A 24 -12.90 -2.11 -10.82
CA ARG A 24 -13.34 -0.83 -11.42
C ARG A 24 -12.56 -0.46 -12.68
N LEU A 25 -11.51 -1.21 -13.00
CA LEU A 25 -10.60 -0.88 -14.09
C LEU A 25 -10.74 -1.88 -15.26
N PRO A 26 -10.72 -1.41 -16.51
CA PRO A 26 -10.89 -2.27 -17.66
C PRO A 26 -9.63 -3.10 -17.97
N GLY A 27 -9.87 -4.38 -18.28
CA GLY A 27 -8.91 -5.23 -18.98
C GLY A 27 -7.58 -5.52 -18.26
N ARG A 28 -6.52 -5.68 -19.06
CA ARG A 28 -5.20 -6.17 -18.63
C ARG A 28 -4.37 -5.14 -17.86
N VAL A 29 -4.74 -3.86 -17.92
CA VAL A 29 -4.01 -2.75 -17.29
C VAL A 29 -4.42 -2.57 -15.83
N ALA A 30 -5.58 -3.12 -15.42
CA ALA A 30 -6.13 -3.01 -14.08
C ALA A 30 -5.12 -3.38 -12.97
N VAL A 31 -4.36 -4.47 -13.17
CA VAL A 31 -3.38 -4.95 -12.19
C VAL A 31 -2.23 -3.95 -12.02
N LEU A 32 -1.66 -3.46 -13.11
CA LEU A 32 -0.56 -2.49 -13.08
C LEU A 32 -0.99 -1.17 -12.46
N VAL A 33 -2.13 -0.62 -12.90
CA VAL A 33 -2.64 0.66 -12.37
C VAL A 33 -2.98 0.54 -10.89
N ALA A 34 -3.69 -0.52 -10.49
CA ALA A 34 -4.02 -0.73 -9.08
C ALA A 34 -2.77 -0.89 -8.19
N SER A 35 -1.72 -1.54 -8.71
CA SER A 35 -0.44 -1.70 -8.01
C SER A 35 0.27 -0.35 -7.86
N LEU A 36 0.36 0.44 -8.94
CA LEU A 36 0.99 1.77 -8.90
C LEU A 36 0.24 2.71 -7.96
N VAL A 37 -1.09 2.72 -7.99
CA VAL A 37 -1.91 3.54 -7.09
C VAL A 37 -1.68 3.13 -5.63
N ALA A 38 -1.64 1.83 -5.32
CA ALA A 38 -1.34 1.37 -3.97
C ALA A 38 0.05 1.80 -3.50
N LEU A 39 1.08 1.69 -4.35
CA LEU A 39 2.44 2.11 -4.04
C LEU A 39 2.53 3.62 -3.78
N LEU A 40 1.88 4.44 -4.61
CA LEU A 40 1.85 5.89 -4.44
C LEU A 40 1.14 6.30 -3.15
N LEU A 41 -0.01 5.68 -2.84
CA LEU A 41 -0.73 5.92 -1.59
C LEU A 41 0.10 5.48 -0.37
N GLY A 42 0.79 4.35 -0.46
CA GLY A 42 1.69 3.88 0.58
C GLY A 42 2.84 4.86 0.84
N ALA A 43 3.46 5.39 -0.22
CA ALA A 43 4.53 6.38 -0.10
C ALA A 43 4.03 7.69 0.52
N GLY A 44 2.86 8.16 0.09
CA GLY A 44 2.19 9.32 0.69
C GLY A 44 1.87 9.10 2.16
N ALA A 45 1.37 7.92 2.53
CA ALA A 45 1.07 7.56 3.92
C ALA A 45 2.32 7.52 4.80
N VAL A 46 3.46 7.04 4.29
CA VAL A 46 4.75 7.11 4.98
C VAL A 46 5.18 8.55 5.21
N TRP A 47 5.10 9.38 4.16
CA TRP A 47 5.48 10.79 4.26
C TRP A 47 4.62 11.53 5.29
N VAL A 48 3.28 11.44 5.20
CA VAL A 48 2.36 12.06 6.17
C VAL A 48 2.58 11.50 7.57
N GLY A 49 2.70 10.18 7.70
CA GLY A 49 2.89 9.52 8.99
C GLY A 49 4.16 9.99 9.69
N ALA A 50 5.26 10.19 8.96
CA ALA A 50 6.51 10.71 9.52
C ALA A 50 6.34 12.11 10.11
N GLN A 51 5.62 13.01 9.40
CA GLN A 51 5.31 14.35 9.91
C GLN A 51 4.41 14.30 11.16
N VAL A 52 3.44 13.37 11.18
CA VAL A 52 2.54 13.18 12.33
C VAL A 52 3.30 12.69 13.56
N PHE A 53 4.19 11.71 13.42
CA PHE A 53 4.98 11.21 14.57
C PHE A 53 5.94 12.26 15.13
N ASP A 54 6.50 13.10 14.27
CA ASP A 54 7.35 14.23 14.67
C ASP A 54 6.52 15.29 15.41
N GLY A 55 5.38 15.69 14.86
CA GLY A 55 4.46 16.64 15.50
C GLY A 55 3.88 16.17 16.83
N LEU A 56 3.80 14.85 17.06
CA LEU A 56 3.39 14.25 18.32
C LEU A 56 4.56 14.06 19.32
N GLY A 57 5.79 14.41 18.94
CA GLY A 57 6.98 14.25 19.77
C GLY A 57 7.38 12.80 20.04
N VAL A 58 6.92 11.85 19.22
CA VAL A 58 7.16 10.42 19.42
C VAL A 58 8.52 9.99 18.84
N GLU A 59 8.83 10.43 17.63
CA GLU A 59 10.08 10.12 16.93
C GLU A 59 10.34 11.21 15.88
N ALA A 60 11.61 11.59 15.69
CA ALA A 60 11.99 12.59 14.69
C ALA A 60 11.56 12.18 13.28
N ALA A 61 11.10 13.14 12.48
CA ALA A 61 10.58 12.91 11.12
C ALA A 61 11.51 12.04 10.26
N ASP A 62 12.82 12.32 10.26
CA ASP A 62 13.80 11.57 9.45
C ASP A 62 13.88 10.08 9.83
N SER A 63 13.88 9.79 11.14
CA SER A 63 13.93 8.41 11.64
C SER A 63 12.61 7.69 11.37
N ALA A 64 11.47 8.35 11.62
CA ALA A 64 10.15 7.80 11.34
C ALA A 64 9.96 7.52 9.83
N PHE A 65 10.40 8.43 8.97
CA PHE A 65 10.38 8.27 7.51
C PHE A 65 11.25 7.08 7.07
N SER A 66 12.47 6.94 7.58
CA SER A 66 13.36 5.81 7.23
C SER A 66 12.73 4.45 7.58
N ARG A 67 12.12 4.35 8.76
CA ARG A 67 11.38 3.14 9.18
C ARG A 67 10.16 2.90 8.29
N GLY A 68 9.36 3.94 8.04
CA GLY A 68 8.18 3.85 7.20
C GLY A 68 8.52 3.47 5.76
N PHE A 69 9.58 4.03 5.19
CA PHE A 69 10.05 3.72 3.85
C PHE A 69 10.54 2.28 3.74
N ASN A 70 11.21 1.76 4.78
CA ASN A 70 11.57 0.34 4.84
C ASN A 70 10.35 -0.58 4.92
N ALA A 71 9.32 -0.21 5.70
CA ALA A 71 8.07 -0.96 5.75
C ALA A 71 7.31 -0.92 4.41
N TRP A 72 7.29 0.24 3.75
CA TRP A 72 6.64 0.43 2.46
C TRP A 72 7.19 -0.49 1.36
N LYS A 73 8.48 -0.85 1.40
CA LYS A 73 9.07 -1.80 0.44
C LYS A 73 8.37 -3.16 0.41
N ILE A 74 7.74 -3.58 1.51
CA ILE A 74 6.93 -4.81 1.55
C ILE A 74 5.79 -4.73 0.52
N MET A 75 5.25 -3.54 0.27
CA MET A 75 4.17 -3.31 -0.70
C MET A 75 4.57 -3.63 -2.14
N LEU A 76 5.87 -3.61 -2.47
CA LEU A 76 6.35 -4.00 -3.80
C LEU A 76 5.97 -5.45 -4.14
N LEU A 77 5.75 -6.30 -3.13
CA LEU A 77 5.28 -7.67 -3.30
C LEU A 77 3.79 -7.79 -3.02
N VAL A 78 3.29 -7.15 -1.95
CA VAL A 78 1.89 -7.30 -1.52
C VAL A 78 0.94 -6.69 -2.56
N ALA A 79 1.20 -5.49 -3.07
CA ALA A 79 0.26 -4.82 -3.97
C ALA A 79 0.06 -5.57 -5.30
N PRO A 80 1.11 -6.03 -6.01
CA PRO A 80 0.94 -6.84 -7.21
C PRO A 80 0.25 -8.19 -6.93
N ALA A 81 0.61 -8.86 -5.83
CA ALA A 81 0.00 -10.13 -5.45
C ALA A 81 -1.50 -9.98 -5.18
N SER A 82 -1.90 -8.96 -4.41
CA SER A 82 -3.30 -8.65 -4.13
C SER A 82 -4.06 -8.22 -5.39
N ALA A 83 -3.43 -7.46 -6.29
CA ALA A 83 -4.03 -7.07 -7.57
C ALA A 83 -4.30 -8.28 -8.47
N LEU A 84 -3.33 -9.20 -8.59
CA LEU A 84 -3.48 -10.44 -9.34
C LEU A 84 -4.55 -11.36 -8.74
N GLN A 85 -4.59 -11.46 -7.41
CA GLN A 85 -5.62 -12.22 -6.71
C GLN A 85 -7.02 -11.67 -7.00
N ALA A 86 -7.20 -10.35 -6.86
CA ALA A 86 -8.48 -9.69 -7.14
C ALA A 86 -8.92 -9.93 -8.59
N ARG A 87 -7.98 -9.85 -9.54
CA ARG A 87 -8.28 -10.12 -10.95
C ARG A 87 -8.74 -11.56 -11.18
N ARG A 88 -8.05 -12.53 -10.58
CA ARG A 88 -8.41 -13.96 -10.69
C ARG A 88 -9.76 -14.27 -10.05
N GLN A 89 -10.13 -13.57 -8.98
CA GLN A 89 -11.45 -13.73 -8.35
C GLN A 89 -12.56 -13.24 -9.28
N LEU A 90 -12.40 -12.05 -9.88
CA LEU A 90 -13.36 -11.51 -10.85
C LEU A 90 -13.53 -12.41 -12.07
N GLU A 91 -12.44 -12.96 -12.60
CA GLU A 91 -12.49 -13.88 -13.75
C GLU A 91 -13.19 -15.20 -13.43
N LYS A 92 -13.21 -15.62 -12.15
CA LYS A 92 -13.97 -16.80 -11.69
C LYS A 92 -15.46 -16.49 -11.54
N GLU A 93 -15.82 -15.29 -11.09
CA GLU A 93 -17.22 -14.87 -10.91
C GLU A 93 -17.94 -14.64 -12.24
N GLN A 94 -17.20 -14.34 -13.31
CA GLN A 94 -17.74 -14.09 -14.66
C GLN A 94 -17.86 -15.36 -15.53
N ARG A 95 -17.40 -16.51 -15.06
CA ARG A 95 -17.50 -17.81 -15.74
C ARG A 95 -18.61 -18.65 -15.14
#